data_AF-A0A1N7KWB4-F1
#
_entry.id   AF-A0A1N7KWB4-F1
#
_cell.length_a   1.000
_cell.length_b   1.000
_cell.length_c   1.000
_cell.angle_alpha   90.00
_cell.angle_beta   90.00
_cell.angle_gamma   90.00
#
_symmetry.space_group_name_H-M   'P 1'
#
loop_
_entity.id
_entity.type
_entity.pdbx_description
1 polymer ?
#
loop_
_entity_poly.entity_id
_entity_poly.type
_entity_poly.pdbx_seq_one_letter_code
_entity_poly.pdbx_strand_id
1 'polypeptide(L)'
;MEPRISANLSNQFEWPIFFYIVCLVLMIKELDSNIVFITLAWAFIVGRVIHIGIQILTSNIRLRGLVFTINFIAVLAMWYYLLMTA
;
A
#
# COMPACT_ATOMS: atom_id res chain seq x y z
N MET A 1 0.85 5.37 23.61
CA MET A 1 0.39 4.62 22.42
C MET A 1 -0.48 5.49 21.51
N GLU A 2 -1.38 6.30 22.08
CA GLU A 2 -2.28 7.20 21.34
C GLU A 2 -1.61 8.03 20.22
N PRO A 3 -0.44 8.68 20.40
CA PRO A 3 0.18 9.43 19.30
C PRO A 3 0.56 8.56 18.10
N ARG A 4 0.93 7.30 18.34
CA ARG A 4 1.35 6.35 17.30
C ARG A 4 0.16 5.80 16.53
N ILE A 5 -0.97 5.61 17.23
CA ILE A 5 -2.25 5.22 16.63
C ILE A 5 -2.76 6.36 15.75
N SER A 6 -2.77 7.60 16.27
CA SER A 6 -3.16 8.78 15.51
C SER A 6 -2.29 8.99 14.27
N ALA A 7 -0.96 8.89 14.40
CA ALA A 7 -0.06 8.95 13.26
C ALA A 7 -0.30 7.84 12.23
N ASN A 8 -0.64 6.62 12.68
CA ASN A 8 -1.00 5.52 11.77
C ASN A 8 -2.32 5.77 11.05
N LEU A 9 -3.31 6.37 11.72
CA LEU A 9 -4.57 6.76 11.12
C LEU A 9 -4.37 7.86 10.08
N SER A 10 -3.60 8.90 10.36
CA SER A 10 -3.27 9.95 9.38
C SER A 10 -2.57 9.36 8.15
N ASN A 11 -1.66 8.42 8.34
CA ASN A 11 -0.95 7.76 7.24
C ASN A 11 -1.89 6.93 6.32
N GLN A 12 -3.10 6.56 6.76
CA GLN A 12 -4.10 5.91 5.90
C GLN A 12 -4.59 6.83 4.76
N PHE A 13 -4.49 8.15 4.94
CA PHE A 13 -4.97 9.17 3.99
C PHE A 13 -3.84 9.79 3.15
N GLU A 14 -2.64 9.23 3.19
CA GLU A 14 -1.51 9.68 2.36
C GLU A 14 -1.36 8.73 1.17
N TRP A 15 -0.31 7.90 1.18
CA TRP A 15 -0.01 6.95 0.12
C TRP A 15 -1.13 5.92 -0.17
N PRO A 16 -1.86 5.38 0.82
CA PRO A 16 -2.92 4.40 0.54
C PRO A 16 -4.06 4.92 -0.34
N ILE A 17 -4.25 6.24 -0.45
CA ILE A 17 -5.24 6.81 -1.37
C ILE A 17 -4.91 6.42 -2.82
N PHE A 18 -3.63 6.42 -3.21
CA PHE A 18 -3.21 6.02 -4.56
C PHE A 18 -3.48 4.54 -4.85
N PHE A 19 -3.44 3.69 -3.83
CA PHE A 19 -3.83 2.28 -3.95
C PHE A 19 -5.33 2.15 -4.24
N TYR A 20 -6.19 2.86 -3.48
CA TYR A 20 -7.64 2.81 -3.72
C TYR A 20 -8.00 3.35 -5.09
N ILE A 21 -7.37 4.45 -5.52
CA ILE A 21 -7.61 5.04 -6.84
C ILE A 21 -7.23 4.05 -7.96
N VAL A 22 -6.05 3.42 -7.90
CA VAL A 22 -5.67 2.46 -8.95
C VAL A 22 -6.61 1.26 -8.97
N CYS A 23 -7.06 0.74 -7.83
CA CYS A 23 -8.06 -0.33 -7.79
C CYS A 23 -9.38 0.07 -8.46
N LEU A 24 -9.86 1.28 -8.22
CA LEU A 24 -11.06 1.82 -8.89
C LEU A 24 -10.88 1.91 -10.40
N VAL A 25 -9.73 2.43 -10.85
CA VAL A 25 -9.41 2.51 -12.29
C VAL A 25 -9.35 1.11 -12.92
N LEU A 26 -8.77 0.14 -12.23
CA LEU A 26 -8.72 -1.25 -12.72
C LEU A 26 -10.10 -1.87 -12.87
N MET A 27 -11.01 -1.64 -11.93
CA MET A 27 -12.40 -2.10 -12.04
C MET A 27 -13.14 -1.43 -13.21
N ILE A 28 -12.93 -0.13 -13.43
CA ILE A 28 -13.55 0.60 -14.55
C ILE A 28 -13.00 0.11 -15.91
N LYS A 29 -11.72 -0.26 -15.97
CA LYS A 29 -11.07 -0.78 -17.18
C LYS A 29 -11.24 -2.30 -17.36
N GLU A 30 -11.97 -2.98 -16.48
CA GLU A 30 -12.13 -4.44 -16.49
C GLU A 30 -10.78 -5.20 -16.46
N LEU A 31 -9.78 -4.63 -15.77
CA LEU A 31 -8.43 -5.19 -15.59
C LEU A 31 -8.21 -5.76 -14.17
N ASP A 32 -9.23 -5.74 -13.32
CA ASP A 32 -9.18 -6.15 -11.92
C ASP A 32 -8.89 -7.65 -11.73
N SER A 33 -9.18 -8.49 -12.73
CA SER A 33 -8.86 -9.92 -12.72
C SER A 33 -7.41 -10.25 -13.13
N ASN A 34 -6.61 -9.24 -13.52
CA ASN A 34 -5.22 -9.47 -13.92
C ASN A 34 -4.36 -9.89 -12.71
N ILE A 35 -3.71 -11.04 -12.83
CA ILE A 35 -2.93 -11.66 -11.75
C ILE A 35 -1.79 -10.76 -11.23
N VAL A 36 -1.19 -9.91 -12.08
CA VAL A 36 -0.12 -8.99 -11.68
C VAL A 36 -0.68 -7.93 -10.72
N PHE A 37 -1.82 -7.33 -11.05
CA PHE A 37 -2.47 -6.35 -10.16
C PHE A 37 -2.93 -6.99 -8.86
N ILE A 38 -3.52 -8.18 -8.90
CA ILE A 38 -3.95 -8.92 -7.70
C ILE A 38 -2.75 -9.20 -6.78
N THR A 39 -1.64 -9.66 -7.33
CA THR A 39 -0.43 -9.98 -6.56
C THR A 39 0.14 -8.74 -5.89
N LEU A 40 0.27 -7.64 -6.63
CA LEU A 40 0.75 -6.37 -6.08
C LEU A 40 -0.19 -5.79 -5.03
N ALA A 41 -1.50 -5.93 -5.23
CA ALA A 41 -2.50 -5.48 -4.27
C ALA A 41 -2.42 -6.26 -2.95
N TRP A 42 -2.26 -7.58 -3.01
CA TRP A 42 -2.06 -8.39 -1.80
C TRP A 42 -0.72 -8.09 -1.11
N ALA A 43 0.35 -7.84 -1.87
CA ALA A 43 1.62 -7.41 -1.31
C ALA A 43 1.47 -6.10 -0.51
N PHE A 44 0.71 -5.14 -1.05
CA PHE A 44 0.37 -3.91 -0.33
C PHE A 44 -0.50 -4.18 0.91
N ILE A 45 -1.58 -4.94 0.81
CA ILE A 45 -2.49 -5.21 1.95
C ILE A 45 -1.73 -5.89 3.11
N VAL A 46 -0.97 -6.94 2.82
CA VAL A 46 -0.16 -7.66 3.82
C VAL A 46 0.90 -6.72 4.41
N GLY A 47 1.58 -5.96 3.56
CA GLY A 47 2.57 -4.97 3.98
C GLY A 47 1.97 -3.91 4.90
N ARG A 48 0.72 -3.49 4.71
CA ARG A 48 0.02 -2.55 5.60
C ARG A 48 -0.26 -3.16 6.97
N VAL A 49 -0.73 -4.40 7.04
CA VAL A 49 -0.97 -5.10 8.32
C VAL A 49 0.34 -5.20 9.12
N ILE A 50 1.43 -5.60 8.45
CA ILE A 50 2.77 -5.68 9.05
C ILE A 50 3.24 -4.28 9.50
N HIS A 51 3.07 -3.26 8.67
CA HIS A 51 3.47 -1.89 8.99
C HIS A 51 2.73 -1.33 10.22
N ILE A 52 1.43 -1.57 10.35
CA ILE A 52 0.64 -1.17 11.53
C ILE A 52 1.21 -1.81 12.80
N GLY A 53 1.50 -3.12 12.76
CA GLY A 53 2.13 -3.84 13.87
C GLY A 53 3.47 -3.22 14.26
N ILE A 54 4.37 -2.99 13.29
CA ILE A 54 5.67 -2.38 13.53
C ILE A 54 5.53 -0.95 14.08
N GLN A 55 4.67 -0.13 13.48
CA GLN A 55 4.49 1.27 13.82
C GLN A 55 3.87 1.47 15.20
N ILE A 56 2.94 0.62 15.64
CA ILE A 56 2.29 0.75 16.94
C ILE A 56 3.10 0.06 18.03
N LEU A 57 3.63 -1.15 17.77
CA LEU A 57 4.20 -2.01 18.81
C LEU A 57 5.73 -1.86 19.00
N THR A 58 6.48 -1.32 18.02
CA THR A 58 7.96 -1.38 18.05
C THR A 58 8.61 -0.02 17.83
N SER A 59 9.72 0.33 18.49
CA SER A 59 10.44 1.59 18.22
C SER A 59 11.41 1.53 17.03
N ASN A 60 11.44 0.43 16.26
CA ASN A 60 12.41 0.22 15.19
C ASN A 60 12.07 1.04 13.93
N ILE A 61 12.69 2.20 13.80
CA ILE A 61 12.46 3.16 12.70
C ILE A 61 12.92 2.59 11.35
N ARG A 62 14.04 1.85 11.32
CA ARG A 62 14.58 1.26 10.08
C ARG A 62 13.62 0.22 9.51
N LEU A 63 13.12 -0.67 10.36
CA LEU A 63 12.16 -1.70 9.96
C LEU A 63 10.84 -1.07 9.48
N ARG A 64 10.34 -0.03 10.18
CA ARG A 64 9.16 0.73 9.75
C ARG A 64 9.37 1.32 8.35
N GLY A 65 10.51 1.96 8.10
CA GLY A 65 10.87 2.52 6.80
C GLY A 65 10.95 1.45 5.70
N LEU A 66 11.58 0.31 5.96
CA LEU A 66 11.70 -0.78 5.00
C LEU A 66 10.32 -1.31 4.56
N VAL A 67 9.44 -1.59 5.53
CA VAL A 67 8.08 -2.08 5.22
C VAL A 67 7.26 -1.01 4.51
N PHE A 68 7.41 0.27 4.87
CA PHE A 68 6.82 1.37 4.12
C PHE A 68 7.29 1.38 2.66
N THR A 69 8.60 1.24 2.41
CA THR A 69 9.16 1.21 1.05
C THR A 69 8.64 0.04 0.22
N ILE A 70 8.44 -1.14 0.81
CA ILE A 70 7.83 -2.29 0.11
C ILE A 70 6.41 -1.94 -0.34
N ASN A 71 5.59 -1.37 0.56
CA ASN A 71 4.25 -0.91 0.22
C ASN A 71 4.26 0.19 -0.86
N PHE A 72 5.23 1.11 -0.76
CA PHE A 72 5.42 2.18 -1.73
C PHE A 72 5.68 1.62 -3.13
N ILE A 73 6.64 0.71 -3.25
CA ILE A 73 7.02 0.08 -4.52
C ILE A 73 5.86 -0.74 -5.09
N ALA A 74 5.09 -1.46 -4.26
CA ALA A 74 3.94 -2.24 -4.73
C ALA A 74 2.90 -1.34 -5.45
N VAL A 75 2.52 -0.22 -4.83
CA VAL A 75 1.58 0.73 -5.43
C VAL A 75 2.18 1.41 -6.65
N LEU A 76 3.45 1.83 -6.59
CA LEU A 76 4.15 2.42 -7.74
C LEU A 76 4.18 1.46 -8.94
N ALA A 77 4.42 0.17 -8.68
CA ALA A 77 4.41 -0.88 -9.70
C ALA A 77 3.01 -1.09 -10.30
N MET A 78 1.94 -1.00 -9.50
CA MET A 78 0.57 -1.05 -10.02
C MET A 78 0.31 0.12 -10.97
N TRP A 79 0.67 1.34 -10.59
CA TRP A 79 0.52 2.51 -11.45
C TRP A 79 1.37 2.43 -12.72
N TYR A 80 2.63 2.00 -12.59
CA TYR A 80 3.52 1.80 -13.74
C TYR A 80 2.95 0.76 -14.70
N TYR A 81 2.54 -0.41 -14.20
CA TYR A 81 2.00 -1.47 -15.03
C TYR A 81 0.67 -1.06 -15.67
N LEU A 82 -0.20 -0.36 -14.95
CA LEU A 82 -1.39 0.25 -15.51
C LEU A 82 -1.04 1.19 -16.67
N LEU A 83 -0.10 2.12 -16.50
CA LEU A 83 0.28 3.06 -17.57
C LEU A 83 0.88 2.37 -18.80
N MET A 84 1.59 1.25 -18.63
CA MET A 84 2.17 0.49 -19.74
C MET A 84 1.16 -0.41 -20.45
N THR A 85 0.04 -0.73 -19.80
CA THR A 85 -1.03 -1.60 -20.33
C THR A 85 -2.31 -0.84 -20.66
N ALA A 86 -2.32 0.47 -20.40
CA ALA A 86 -3.50 1.34 -20.50
C ALA A 86 -3.82 1.77 -21.92
#